data_AF-A0ABC9YE09-F1
#
_entry.id   AF-A0ABC9YE09-F1
#
_cell.length_a   1.000
_cell.length_b   1.000
_cell.length_c   1.000
_cell.angle_alpha   90.00
_cell.angle_beta   90.00
_cell.angle_gamma   90.00
#
_symmetry.space_group_name_H-M   'P 1'
#
loop_
_entity.id
_entity.type
_entity.pdbx_description
1 polymer ?
#
loop_
_entity_poly.entity_id
_entity_poly.type
_entity_poly.pdbx_seq_one_letter_code
_entity_poly.pdbx_strand_id
1 'polypeptide(L)'
;MSLQTVKELLENPTQTVNDMSYFNCLDSVMENSKVLSAATIVAKHTLALCNTCRLASFHTANPVAKHQFVQSAEEVANSKANLVKTIKAPDGTFNKENRERCHATAAPLIEAVDNLMAFASNPEFATVPAQISPEGCRAMKPIVSSAKTMLESSTGLIQTARCLAVNPKDLPQLLVFASHSCTISDSIKKLITNMRDKTPGERECDEAIEVLNRSMQEVDQASLAAISQQLAPQEDMSQEMGWGHAVASSTGCAWSPSHGRQSFMNFSNALHNQMITAVQEISNLIEPMASTAQA
;
A
#
# COMPACT_ATOMS: atom_id res chain seq x y z
N MET A 1 -11.83 41.04 9.62
CA MET A 1 -12.46 41.85 8.56
C MET A 1 -13.10 40.92 7.54
N SER A 2 -14.22 41.31 6.92
CA SER A 2 -14.71 40.60 5.73
C SER A 2 -13.77 40.90 4.54
N LEU A 3 -13.69 39.98 3.57
CA LEU A 3 -12.92 40.20 2.33
C LEU A 3 -13.32 41.49 1.60
N GLN A 4 -14.57 41.92 1.79
CA GLN A 4 -15.12 43.16 1.24
C GLN A 4 -14.42 44.40 1.81
N THR A 5 -14.22 44.45 3.13
CA THR A 5 -13.53 45.57 3.80
C THR A 5 -12.04 45.61 3.46
N VAL A 6 -11.39 44.45 3.30
CA VAL A 6 -9.98 44.39 2.89
C VAL A 6 -9.80 44.88 1.43
N LYS A 7 -10.80 44.64 0.57
CA LYS A 7 -10.80 45.14 -0.81
C LYS A 7 -10.88 46.67 -0.87
N GLU A 8 -11.70 47.28 -0.02
CA GLU A 8 -11.82 48.75 0.08
C GLU A 8 -10.49 49.42 0.48
N LEU A 9 -9.70 48.78 1.37
CA LEU A 9 -8.35 49.26 1.75
C LEU A 9 -7.34 49.23 0.58
N LEU A 10 -7.60 48.43 -0.46
CA LEU A 10 -6.72 48.26 -1.62
C LEU A 10 -7.17 49.09 -2.84
N GLU A 11 -8.38 49.65 -2.84
CA GLU A 11 -8.91 50.43 -3.97
C GLU A 11 -8.24 51.80 -4.15
N ASN A 12 -7.74 52.43 -3.07
CA ASN A 12 -6.99 53.69 -3.12
C ASN A 12 -6.00 53.84 -1.93
N PRO A 13 -4.78 53.27 -1.99
CA PRO A 13 -3.81 53.28 -0.89
C PRO A 13 -3.10 54.64 -0.75
N THR A 14 -3.86 55.67 -0.39
CA THR A 14 -3.38 57.05 -0.18
C THR A 14 -3.05 57.33 1.29
N GLN A 15 -3.40 56.41 2.18
CA GLN A 15 -3.16 56.49 3.63
C GLN A 15 -2.46 55.23 4.12
N THR A 16 -1.68 55.36 5.19
CA THR A 16 -1.03 54.23 5.87
C THR A 16 -2.09 53.35 6.53
N VAL A 17 -2.12 52.06 6.17
CA VAL A 17 -3.05 51.07 6.73
C VAL A 17 -2.65 50.65 8.15
N ASN A 18 -1.36 50.75 8.48
CA ASN A 18 -0.81 50.47 9.81
C ASN A 18 0.52 51.22 10.02
N ASP A 19 1.01 51.23 11.26
CA ASP A 19 2.28 51.86 11.66
C ASP A 19 3.50 50.91 11.53
N MET A 20 3.37 49.80 10.79
CA MET A 20 4.45 48.82 10.67
C MET A 20 5.48 49.25 9.61
N SER A 21 6.75 48.96 9.88
CA SER A 21 7.80 49.08 8.87
C SER A 21 7.56 48.09 7.72
N TYR A 22 8.12 48.37 6.54
CA TYR A 22 8.07 47.47 5.39
C TYR A 22 8.54 46.05 5.74
N PHE A 23 9.65 45.91 6.47
CA PHE A 23 10.19 44.61 6.87
C PHE A 23 9.29 43.88 7.87
N ASN A 24 8.67 44.60 8.83
CA ASN A 24 7.73 43.99 9.77
C ASN A 24 6.44 43.52 9.06
N CYS A 25 5.97 44.26 8.06
CA CYS A 25 4.87 43.83 7.20
C CYS A 25 5.23 42.55 6.42
N LEU A 26 6.44 42.48 5.84
CA LEU A 26 6.91 41.31 5.12
C LEU A 26 7.00 40.08 6.04
N ASP A 27 7.59 40.22 7.22
CA ASP A 27 7.68 39.14 8.22
C ASP A 27 6.29 38.66 8.65
N SER A 28 5.35 39.58 8.87
CA SER A 28 3.96 39.23 9.21
C SER A 28 3.29 38.41 8.10
N VAL A 29 3.43 38.81 6.83
CA VAL A 29 2.87 38.08 5.69
C VAL A 29 3.49 36.68 5.55
N MET A 30 4.81 36.56 5.70
CA MET A 30 5.50 35.28 5.64
C MET A 30 5.07 34.34 6.76
N GLU A 31 4.99 34.83 8.00
CA GLU A 31 4.57 34.03 9.15
C GLU A 31 3.10 33.59 9.03
N ASN A 32 2.20 34.49 8.59
CA ASN A 32 0.80 34.14 8.31
C ASN A 32 0.70 33.00 7.29
N SER A 33 1.51 33.04 6.23
CA SER A 33 1.57 31.99 5.21
C SER A 33 2.05 30.64 5.78
N LYS A 34 3.12 30.65 6.59
CA LYS A 34 3.63 29.43 7.25
C LYS A 34 2.61 28.81 8.19
N VAL A 35 1.96 29.62 9.02
CA VAL A 35 0.95 29.15 9.98
C VAL A 35 -0.24 28.53 9.26
N LEU A 36 -0.73 29.16 8.19
CA LEU A 36 -1.85 28.63 7.40
C LEU A 36 -1.48 27.30 6.70
N SER A 37 -0.26 27.20 6.18
CA SER A 37 0.27 25.96 5.59
C SER A 37 0.33 24.83 6.64
N ALA A 38 0.91 25.10 7.82
CA ALA A 38 0.96 24.14 8.92
C ALA A 38 -0.44 23.71 9.39
N ALA A 39 -1.37 24.65 9.54
CA ALA A 39 -2.76 24.38 9.89
C ALA A 39 -3.45 23.45 8.89
N THR A 40 -3.15 23.63 7.60
CA THR A 40 -3.68 22.78 6.51
C THR A 40 -3.16 21.36 6.63
N ILE A 41 -1.86 21.18 6.91
CA ILE A 41 -1.24 19.88 7.15
C ILE A 41 -1.90 19.20 8.37
N VAL A 42 -2.00 19.91 9.50
CA VAL A 42 -2.68 19.39 10.71
C VAL A 42 -4.12 18.99 10.40
N ALA A 43 -4.87 19.82 9.67
CA ALA A 43 -6.25 19.53 9.31
C ALA A 43 -6.40 18.28 8.42
N LYS A 44 -5.43 18.03 7.52
CA LYS A 44 -5.38 16.85 6.65
C LYS A 44 -5.09 15.59 7.46
N HIS A 45 -4.04 15.59 8.28
CA HIS A 45 -3.65 14.41 9.05
C HIS A 45 -4.68 14.05 10.13
N THR A 46 -5.22 15.04 10.83
CA THR A 46 -6.30 14.79 11.82
C THR A 46 -7.55 14.22 11.18
N LEU A 47 -7.94 14.67 9.98
CA LEU A 47 -9.05 14.07 9.24
C LEU A 47 -8.78 12.61 8.87
N ALA A 48 -7.56 12.31 8.41
CA ALA A 48 -7.14 10.94 8.12
C ALA A 48 -7.19 10.06 9.38
N LEU A 49 -6.70 10.56 10.53
CA LEU A 49 -6.77 9.89 11.82
C LEU A 49 -8.22 9.59 12.24
N CYS A 50 -9.12 10.57 12.18
CA CYS A 50 -10.54 10.36 12.51
C CYS A 50 -11.18 9.30 11.60
N ASN A 51 -10.86 9.30 10.31
CA ASN A 51 -11.36 8.29 9.37
C ASN A 51 -10.82 6.89 9.68
N THR A 52 -9.54 6.77 10.02
CA THR A 52 -8.93 5.51 10.44
C THR A 52 -9.55 4.99 11.73
N CYS A 53 -9.76 5.86 12.74
CA CYS A 53 -10.43 5.49 13.99
C CYS A 53 -11.86 4.99 13.72
N ARG A 54 -12.59 5.67 12.83
CA ARG A 54 -13.93 5.23 12.40
C ARG A 54 -13.87 3.84 11.79
N LEU A 55 -12.95 3.57 10.86
CA LEU A 55 -12.76 2.23 10.27
C LEU A 55 -12.38 1.18 11.32
N ALA A 56 -11.44 1.49 12.21
CA ALA A 56 -11.04 0.61 13.31
C ALA A 56 -12.22 0.26 14.23
N SER A 57 -13.10 1.24 14.51
CA SER A 57 -14.32 1.03 15.30
C SER A 57 -15.33 0.09 14.63
N PHE A 58 -15.33 -0.01 13.30
CA PHE A 58 -16.18 -0.96 12.55
C PHE A 58 -15.60 -2.37 12.54
N HIS A 59 -14.28 -2.50 12.48
CA HIS A 59 -13.60 -3.79 12.37
C HIS A 59 -13.29 -4.45 13.71
N THR A 60 -13.33 -3.70 14.82
CA THR A 60 -13.13 -4.28 16.15
C THR A 60 -14.38 -4.99 16.66
N ALA A 61 -14.20 -6.21 17.18
CA ALA A 61 -15.24 -6.94 17.89
C ALA A 61 -15.36 -6.53 19.36
N ASN A 62 -14.37 -5.80 19.90
CA ASN A 62 -14.36 -5.37 21.30
C ASN A 62 -15.20 -4.08 21.46
N PRO A 63 -16.33 -4.12 22.20
CA PRO A 63 -17.22 -2.96 22.35
C PRO A 63 -16.57 -1.78 23.09
N VAL A 64 -15.64 -2.06 24.01
CA VAL A 64 -14.89 -1.01 24.73
C VAL A 64 -13.93 -0.31 23.78
N ALA A 65 -13.18 -1.08 22.98
CA ALA A 65 -12.28 -0.52 21.98
C ALA A 65 -13.03 0.30 20.91
N LYS A 66 -14.21 -0.18 20.49
CA LYS A 66 -15.09 0.54 19.58
C LYS A 66 -15.47 1.91 20.13
N HIS A 67 -15.92 1.97 21.39
CA HIS A 67 -16.25 3.24 22.05
C HIS A 67 -15.02 4.15 22.13
N GLN A 68 -13.87 3.61 22.54
CA GLN A 68 -12.64 4.37 22.69
C GLN A 68 -12.17 4.99 21.36
N PHE A 69 -12.23 4.25 20.25
CA PHE A 69 -11.88 4.79 18.93
C PHE A 69 -12.80 5.94 18.50
N VAL A 70 -14.11 5.82 18.75
CA VAL A 70 -15.07 6.88 18.42
C VAL A 70 -14.80 8.12 19.29
N GLN A 71 -14.58 7.93 20.59
CA GLN A 71 -14.29 9.01 21.51
C GLN A 71 -12.98 9.73 21.16
N SER A 72 -11.88 9.00 20.93
CA SER A 72 -10.61 9.63 20.53
C SER A 72 -10.72 10.38 19.20
N ALA A 73 -11.51 9.87 18.24
CA ALA A 73 -11.75 10.58 16.98
C ALA A 73 -12.51 11.91 17.19
N GLU A 74 -13.48 11.93 18.11
CA GLU A 74 -14.23 13.12 18.48
C GLU A 74 -13.36 14.14 19.22
N GLU A 75 -12.54 13.70 20.17
CA GLU A 75 -11.59 14.55 20.91
C GLU A 75 -10.56 15.22 19.98
N VAL A 76 -10.01 14.46 19.02
CA VAL A 76 -9.10 15.00 17.99
C VAL A 76 -9.83 16.00 17.08
N ALA A 77 -11.06 15.70 16.65
CA ALA A 77 -11.84 16.58 15.79
C ALA A 77 -12.22 17.90 16.49
N ASN A 78 -12.62 17.82 17.76
CA ASN A 78 -12.97 18.97 18.59
C ASN A 78 -11.75 19.86 18.85
N SER A 79 -10.61 19.25 19.22
CA SER A 79 -9.35 19.98 19.45
C SER A 79 -8.83 20.64 18.17
N LYS A 80 -8.92 19.95 17.03
CA LYS A 80 -8.63 20.53 15.70
C LYS A 80 -9.53 21.72 15.40
N ALA A 81 -10.84 21.61 15.65
CA ALA A 81 -11.78 22.70 15.38
C ALA A 81 -11.43 23.96 16.19
N ASN A 82 -11.05 23.79 17.47
CA ASN A 82 -10.62 24.88 18.33
C ASN A 82 -9.31 25.52 17.84
N LEU A 83 -8.34 24.70 17.40
CA LEU A 83 -7.10 25.19 16.81
C LEU A 83 -7.36 26.01 15.53
N VAL A 84 -8.16 25.47 14.62
CA VAL A 84 -8.51 26.16 13.36
C VAL A 84 -9.27 27.47 13.60
N LYS A 85 -10.16 27.51 14.60
CA LYS A 85 -10.85 28.76 15.00
C LYS A 85 -9.87 29.83 15.46
N THR A 86 -8.85 29.44 16.23
CA THR A 86 -7.82 30.37 16.71
C THR A 86 -6.95 30.90 15.57
N ILE A 87 -6.66 30.06 14.57
CA ILE A 87 -5.87 30.43 13.39
C ILE A 87 -6.69 31.33 12.45
N LYS A 88 -8.00 31.11 12.33
CA LYS A 88 -8.92 31.91 11.50
C LYS A 88 -9.48 33.14 12.25
N ALA A 89 -8.68 33.78 13.10
CA ALA A 89 -9.13 34.88 13.95
C ALA A 89 -9.96 35.93 13.17
N PRO A 90 -11.02 36.51 13.77
CA PRO A 90 -12.01 37.34 13.06
C PRO A 90 -11.43 38.61 12.42
N ASP A 91 -10.27 39.07 12.89
CA ASP A 91 -9.57 40.27 12.44
C ASP A 91 -8.73 40.02 11.18
N GLY A 92 -8.40 38.76 10.85
CA GLY A 92 -7.55 38.39 9.72
C GLY A 92 -6.06 38.61 9.97
N THR A 93 -5.65 38.88 11.22
CA THR A 93 -4.26 39.14 11.58
C THR A 93 -3.78 38.16 12.65
N PHE A 94 -2.75 37.38 12.35
CA PHE A 94 -2.14 36.47 13.32
C PHE A 94 -1.11 37.24 14.18
N ASN A 95 -1.62 38.02 15.12
CA ASN A 95 -0.81 38.79 16.05
C ASN A 95 -0.20 37.91 17.16
N LYS A 96 0.64 38.50 18.02
CA LYS A 96 1.32 37.80 19.12
C LYS A 96 0.34 37.09 20.08
N GLU A 97 -0.79 37.71 20.38
CA GLU A 97 -1.82 37.15 21.27
C GLU A 97 -2.52 35.92 20.64
N ASN A 98 -2.89 36.02 19.35
CA ASN A 98 -3.45 34.90 18.59
C ASN A 98 -2.43 33.75 18.48
N ARG A 99 -1.13 34.06 18.40
CA ARG A 99 -0.05 33.05 18.41
C ARG A 99 0.07 32.35 19.75
N GLU A 100 0.07 33.08 20.86
CA GLU A 100 0.08 32.50 22.21
C GLU A 100 -1.15 31.63 22.45
N ARG A 101 -2.34 32.09 22.02
CA ARG A 101 -3.58 31.32 22.08
C ARG A 101 -3.54 30.09 21.19
N CYS A 102 -2.98 30.20 19.99
CA CYS A 102 -2.81 29.06 19.07
C CYS A 102 -1.88 28.01 19.68
N HIS A 103 -0.79 28.45 20.31
CA HIS A 103 0.13 27.57 21.03
C HIS A 103 -0.57 26.85 22.19
N ALA A 104 -1.32 27.58 23.01
CA ALA A 104 -2.10 26.99 24.10
C ALA A 104 -3.16 26.00 23.59
N THR A 105 -3.81 26.29 22.47
CA THR A 105 -4.86 25.43 21.87
C THR A 105 -4.27 24.22 21.15
N ALA A 106 -2.98 24.24 20.80
CA ALA A 106 -2.31 23.08 20.21
C ALA A 106 -2.05 21.98 21.26
N ALA A 107 -1.86 22.32 22.53
CA ALA A 107 -1.56 21.34 23.58
C ALA A 107 -2.65 20.24 23.74
N PRO A 108 -3.95 20.57 23.84
CA PRO A 108 -5.01 19.55 23.88
C PRO A 108 -5.08 18.67 22.62
N LEU A 109 -4.74 19.22 21.44
CA LEU A 109 -4.70 18.43 20.22
C LEU A 109 -3.55 17.42 20.24
N ILE A 110 -2.38 17.84 20.71
CA ILE A 110 -1.21 16.96 20.86
C ILE A 110 -1.53 15.85 21.85
N GLU A 111 -2.08 16.20 23.02
CA GLU A 111 -2.48 15.23 24.05
C GLU A 111 -3.52 14.22 23.53
N ALA A 112 -4.55 14.67 22.81
CA ALA A 112 -5.55 13.78 22.22
C ALA A 112 -4.94 12.81 21.19
N VAL A 113 -3.97 13.28 20.38
CA VAL A 113 -3.26 12.44 19.41
C VAL A 113 -2.33 11.44 20.11
N ASP A 114 -1.61 11.87 21.16
CA ASP A 114 -0.72 10.99 21.92
C ASP A 114 -1.50 9.90 22.66
N ASN A 115 -2.64 10.25 23.27
CA ASN A 115 -3.53 9.28 23.91
C ASN A 115 -4.08 8.26 22.91
N LEU A 116 -4.51 8.71 21.73
CA LEU A 116 -4.93 7.82 20.65
C LEU A 116 -3.78 6.91 20.19
N MET A 117 -2.56 7.46 20.06
CA MET A 117 -1.39 6.69 19.63
C MET A 117 -1.04 5.61 20.67
N ALA A 118 -1.07 5.94 21.96
CA ALA A 118 -0.83 4.99 23.03
C ALA A 118 -1.87 3.86 23.01
N PHE A 119 -3.15 4.20 22.82
CA PHE A 119 -4.23 3.22 22.69
C PHE A 119 -4.08 2.33 21.45
N ALA A 120 -3.83 2.92 20.27
CA ALA A 120 -3.68 2.21 19.01
C ALA A 120 -2.42 1.33 18.95
N SER A 121 -1.41 1.64 19.78
CA SER A 121 -0.19 0.84 19.90
C SER A 121 -0.38 -0.43 20.74
N ASN A 122 -1.57 -0.67 21.29
CA ASN A 122 -1.86 -1.91 22.00
C ASN A 122 -1.69 -3.11 21.04
N PRO A 123 -0.91 -4.15 21.41
CA PRO A 123 -0.73 -5.36 20.59
C PRO A 123 -2.03 -6.02 20.13
N GLU A 124 -3.15 -5.83 20.83
CA GLU A 124 -4.45 -6.35 20.41
C GLU A 124 -4.94 -5.79 19.06
N PHE A 125 -4.46 -4.60 18.67
CA PHE A 125 -4.76 -3.96 17.38
C PHE A 125 -3.63 -4.10 16.37
N ALA A 126 -2.51 -4.72 16.77
CA ALA A 126 -1.38 -4.90 15.87
C ALA A 126 -1.76 -5.88 14.76
N THR A 127 -1.46 -5.49 13.52
CA THR A 127 -1.58 -6.40 12.38
C THR A 127 -0.64 -7.58 12.60
N VAL A 128 -1.21 -8.79 12.67
CA VAL A 128 -0.41 -10.02 12.68
C VAL A 128 0.28 -10.15 11.32
N PRO A 129 1.63 -10.19 11.26
CA PRO A 129 2.33 -10.39 10.00
C PRO A 129 1.89 -11.70 9.35
N ALA A 130 1.71 -11.69 8.03
CA ALA A 130 1.41 -12.90 7.29
C ALA A 130 2.55 -13.91 7.49
N GLN A 131 2.20 -15.14 7.90
CA GLN A 131 3.15 -16.24 8.00
C GLN A 131 3.31 -16.85 6.61
N ILE A 132 4.45 -16.59 5.97
CA ILE A 132 4.78 -17.14 4.65
C ILE A 132 5.44 -18.50 4.84
N SER A 133 4.93 -19.53 4.16
CA SER A 133 5.52 -20.87 4.20
C SER A 133 6.93 -20.90 3.58
N PRO A 134 7.79 -21.86 3.95
CA PRO A 134 9.09 -22.06 3.31
C PRO A 134 8.97 -22.21 1.78
N GLU A 135 7.92 -22.86 1.30
CA GLU A 135 7.57 -23.02 -0.10
C GLU A 135 7.25 -21.66 -0.75
N GLY A 136 6.42 -20.83 -0.11
CA GLY A 136 6.10 -19.48 -0.57
C GLY A 136 7.33 -18.57 -0.62
N CYS A 137 8.21 -18.66 0.39
CA CYS A 137 9.49 -17.96 0.37
C CYS A 137 10.37 -18.42 -0.81
N ARG A 138 10.45 -19.73 -1.08
CA ARG A 138 11.20 -20.26 -2.23
C ARG A 138 10.62 -19.78 -3.56
N ALA A 139 9.29 -19.72 -3.68
CA ALA A 139 8.62 -19.22 -4.89
C ALA A 139 8.91 -17.72 -5.14
N MET A 140 9.05 -16.92 -4.09
CA MET A 140 9.33 -15.47 -4.18
C MET A 140 10.81 -15.14 -4.47
N LYS A 141 11.76 -16.00 -4.09
CA LYS A 141 13.21 -15.79 -4.29
C LYS A 141 13.61 -15.32 -5.71
N PRO A 142 13.17 -15.94 -6.81
CA PRO A 142 13.58 -15.53 -8.16
C PRO A 142 13.04 -14.14 -8.56
N ILE A 143 11.85 -13.76 -8.07
CA ILE A 143 11.28 -12.42 -8.28
C ILE A 143 12.15 -11.39 -7.56
N VAL A 144 12.43 -11.64 -6.27
CA VAL A 144 13.23 -10.73 -5.43
C VAL A 144 14.67 -10.61 -5.93
N SER A 145 15.30 -11.71 -6.36
CA SER A 145 16.66 -11.65 -6.90
C SER A 145 16.72 -10.83 -8.19
N SER A 146 15.76 -11.02 -9.11
CA SER A 146 15.69 -10.25 -10.36
C SER A 146 15.47 -8.77 -10.11
N ALA A 147 14.58 -8.42 -9.17
CA ALA A 147 14.34 -7.04 -8.76
C ALA A 147 15.58 -6.41 -8.11
N LYS A 148 16.27 -7.14 -7.23
CA LYS A 148 17.49 -6.66 -6.57
C LYS A 148 18.61 -6.40 -7.57
N THR A 149 18.88 -7.33 -8.48
CA THR A 149 19.89 -7.14 -9.54
C THR A 149 19.56 -5.96 -10.45
N MET A 150 18.28 -5.75 -10.77
CA MET A 150 17.83 -4.58 -11.52
C MET A 150 18.16 -3.28 -10.78
N LEU A 151 17.79 -3.17 -9.50
CA LEU A 151 18.04 -1.96 -8.69
C LEU A 151 19.52 -1.67 -8.49
N GLU A 152 20.33 -2.70 -8.24
CA GLU A 152 21.79 -2.58 -8.13
C GLU A 152 22.39 -2.06 -9.44
N SER A 153 21.95 -2.63 -10.57
CA SER A 153 22.41 -2.20 -11.91
C SER A 153 21.93 -0.79 -12.27
N SER A 154 20.71 -0.41 -11.89
CA SER A 154 20.20 0.96 -12.04
C SER A 154 21.01 1.97 -11.25
N THR A 155 21.40 1.64 -10.01
CA THR A 155 22.25 2.49 -9.19
C THR A 155 23.62 2.68 -9.86
N GLY A 156 24.24 1.60 -10.36
CA GLY A 156 25.48 1.66 -11.12
C GLY A 156 25.34 2.49 -12.40
N LEU A 157 24.26 2.32 -13.15
CA LEU A 157 23.97 3.09 -14.36
C LEU A 157 23.90 4.60 -14.08
N ILE A 158 23.21 5.01 -13.01
CA ILE A 158 23.08 6.43 -12.62
C ILE A 158 24.45 7.00 -12.22
N GLN A 159 25.26 6.23 -11.50
CA GLN A 159 26.62 6.65 -11.12
C GLN A 159 27.51 6.84 -12.35
N THR A 160 27.49 5.90 -13.29
CA THR A 160 28.24 5.99 -14.54
C THR A 160 27.74 7.14 -15.42
N ALA A 161 26.42 7.37 -15.47
CA ALA A 161 25.83 8.51 -16.16
C ALA A 161 26.33 9.84 -15.60
N ARG A 162 26.49 9.95 -14.27
CA ARG A 162 27.06 11.15 -13.63
C ARG A 162 28.51 11.37 -14.03
N CYS A 163 29.32 10.32 -14.16
CA CYS A 163 30.69 10.42 -14.67
C CYS A 163 30.74 10.90 -16.13
N LEU A 164 29.87 10.33 -16.98
CA LEU A 164 29.75 10.71 -18.39
C LEU A 164 29.23 12.13 -18.60
N ALA A 165 28.38 12.64 -17.70
CA ALA A 165 27.94 14.04 -17.72
C ALA A 165 29.10 15.03 -17.53
N VAL A 166 30.15 14.63 -16.80
CA VAL A 166 31.38 15.43 -16.62
C VAL A 166 32.36 15.21 -17.78
N ASN A 167 32.48 13.98 -18.29
CA ASN A 167 33.34 13.65 -19.43
C ASN A 167 32.64 12.68 -20.41
N PRO A 168 31.96 13.20 -21.46
CA PRO A 168 31.15 12.36 -22.35
C PRO A 168 31.96 11.51 -23.35
N LYS A 169 33.28 11.72 -23.45
CA LYS A 169 34.16 10.98 -24.37
C LYS A 169 34.90 9.82 -23.69
N ASP A 170 34.61 9.54 -22.43
CA ASP A 170 35.21 8.43 -21.68
C ASP A 170 34.65 7.09 -22.19
N LEU A 171 35.39 6.46 -23.11
CA LEU A 171 35.02 5.20 -23.73
C LEU A 171 34.88 4.04 -22.72
N PRO A 172 35.77 3.86 -21.72
CA PRO A 172 35.54 2.92 -20.63
C PRO A 172 34.22 3.12 -19.88
N GLN A 173 33.87 4.35 -19.51
CA GLN A 173 32.62 4.63 -18.80
C GLN A 173 31.39 4.38 -19.69
N LEU A 174 31.46 4.67 -21.00
CA LEU A 174 30.40 4.35 -21.96
C LEU A 174 30.15 2.84 -22.06
N LEU A 175 31.19 2.01 -22.03
CA LEU A 175 31.05 0.55 -22.04
C LEU A 175 30.41 0.02 -20.75
N VAL A 176 30.81 0.56 -19.59
CA VAL A 176 30.18 0.22 -18.30
C VAL A 176 28.72 0.64 -18.29
N PHE A 177 28.39 1.80 -18.85
CA PHE A 177 27.01 2.29 -18.99
C PHE A 177 26.16 1.34 -19.84
N ALA A 178 26.66 0.93 -21.01
CA ALA A 178 25.97 -0.01 -21.89
C ALA A 178 25.77 -1.38 -21.22
N SER A 179 26.78 -1.85 -20.47
CA SER A 179 26.70 -3.11 -19.71
C SER A 179 25.60 -3.08 -18.63
N HIS A 180 25.53 -2.00 -17.85
CA HIS A 180 24.45 -1.83 -16.88
C HIS A 180 23.08 -1.75 -17.55
N SER A 181 22.97 -1.07 -18.69
CA SER A 181 21.73 -0.98 -19.47
C SER A 181 21.23 -2.36 -19.94
N CYS A 182 22.13 -3.20 -20.48
CA CYS A 182 21.81 -4.58 -20.83
C CYS A 182 21.37 -5.40 -19.61
N THR A 183 22.09 -5.27 -18.49
CA THR A 183 21.79 -6.00 -17.25
C THR A 183 20.41 -5.63 -16.69
N ILE A 184 20.04 -4.35 -16.74
CA ILE A 184 18.70 -3.87 -16.36
C ILE A 184 17.65 -4.50 -17.28
N SER A 185 17.86 -4.44 -18.60
CA SER A 185 16.92 -4.98 -19.59
C SER A 185 16.68 -6.48 -19.40
N ASP A 186 17.74 -7.25 -19.14
CA ASP A 186 17.61 -8.69 -18.90
C ASP A 186 17.01 -9.00 -17.53
N SER A 187 17.29 -8.19 -16.51
CA SER A 187 16.65 -8.32 -15.20
C SER A 187 15.15 -8.03 -15.27
N ILE A 188 14.72 -7.06 -16.09
CA ILE A 188 13.31 -6.77 -16.36
C ILE A 188 12.64 -7.97 -17.04
N LYS A 189 13.25 -8.55 -18.08
CA LYS A 189 12.71 -9.75 -18.75
C LYS A 189 12.56 -10.90 -17.75
N LYS A 190 13.60 -11.17 -16.95
CA LYS A 190 13.56 -12.21 -15.91
C LYS A 190 12.48 -11.93 -14.87
N LEU A 191 12.31 -10.67 -14.46
CA LEU A 191 11.27 -10.27 -13.52
C LEU A 191 9.88 -10.56 -14.10
N ILE A 192 9.62 -10.16 -15.34
CA ILE A 192 8.35 -10.41 -16.04
C ILE A 192 8.07 -11.92 -16.14
N THR A 193 9.06 -12.71 -16.56
CA THR A 193 8.94 -14.18 -16.65
C THR A 193 8.65 -14.79 -15.28
N ASN A 194 9.45 -14.45 -14.26
CA ASN A 194 9.26 -14.98 -12.91
C ASN A 194 7.92 -14.59 -12.29
N MET A 195 7.37 -13.42 -12.64
CA MET A 195 6.05 -12.98 -12.21
C MET A 195 4.91 -13.75 -12.91
N ARG A 196 5.08 -14.10 -14.19
CA ARG A 196 4.09 -14.89 -14.95
C ARG A 196 4.09 -16.34 -14.50
N ASP A 197 5.27 -16.95 -14.36
CA ASP A 197 5.44 -18.38 -14.05
C ASP A 197 5.15 -18.74 -12.56
N LYS A 198 4.79 -17.75 -11.75
CA LYS A 198 4.50 -17.89 -10.31
C LYS A 198 3.14 -17.32 -9.98
N THR A 199 2.22 -17.33 -10.96
CA THR A 199 0.84 -16.91 -10.75
C THR A 199 0.23 -17.78 -9.65
N PRO A 200 -0.37 -17.19 -8.59
CA PRO A 200 -0.96 -17.97 -7.51
C PRO A 200 -2.02 -18.92 -8.07
N GLY A 201 -1.89 -20.23 -7.80
CA GLY A 201 -2.89 -21.24 -8.14
C GLY A 201 -2.55 -22.05 -9.38
N GLU A 202 -1.53 -21.65 -10.16
CA GLU A 202 -1.10 -22.37 -11.37
C GLU A 202 -0.57 -23.77 -11.02
N ARG A 203 0.31 -23.85 -10.02
CA ARG A 203 0.85 -25.13 -9.55
C ARG A 203 -0.24 -26.05 -9.00
N GLU A 204 -1.19 -25.50 -8.24
CA GLU A 204 -2.32 -26.26 -7.70
C GLU A 204 -3.24 -26.76 -8.81
N CYS A 205 -3.40 -25.99 -9.91
CA CYS A 205 -4.11 -26.44 -11.10
C CYS A 205 -3.34 -27.58 -11.81
N ASP A 206 -2.02 -27.45 -11.96
CA ASP A 206 -1.19 -28.48 -12.58
C ASP A 206 -1.21 -29.80 -11.80
N GLU A 207 -1.06 -29.73 -10.46
CA GLU A 207 -1.16 -30.90 -9.59
C GLU A 207 -2.57 -31.53 -9.67
N ALA A 208 -3.63 -30.72 -9.72
CA ALA A 208 -4.99 -31.22 -9.88
C ALA A 208 -5.19 -31.91 -11.24
N ILE A 209 -4.61 -31.36 -12.32
CA ILE A 209 -4.65 -31.98 -13.66
C ILE A 209 -3.93 -33.32 -13.65
N GLU A 210 -2.76 -33.43 -13.02
CA GLU A 210 -2.02 -34.69 -12.90
C GLU A 210 -2.82 -35.75 -12.14
N VAL A 211 -3.47 -35.36 -11.03
CA VAL A 211 -4.34 -36.27 -10.26
C VAL A 211 -5.53 -36.71 -11.10
N LEU A 212 -6.21 -35.79 -11.80
CA LEU A 212 -7.34 -36.13 -12.67
C LEU A 212 -6.94 -37.09 -13.80
N ASN A 213 -5.80 -36.84 -14.45
CA ASN A 213 -5.29 -37.72 -15.52
C ASN A 213 -4.99 -39.13 -15.00
N ARG A 214 -4.39 -39.24 -13.82
CA ARG A 214 -4.12 -40.53 -13.17
C ARG A 214 -5.42 -41.25 -12.81
N SER A 215 -6.38 -40.56 -12.22
CA SER A 215 -7.68 -41.14 -11.88
C SER A 215 -8.46 -41.58 -13.13
N MET A 216 -8.38 -40.84 -14.24
CA MET A 216 -8.96 -41.28 -15.51
C MET A 216 -8.32 -42.59 -16.00
N GLN A 217 -6.99 -42.70 -15.95
CA GLN A 217 -6.29 -43.93 -16.33
C GLN A 217 -6.64 -45.10 -15.42
N GLU A 218 -6.76 -44.89 -14.11
CA GLU A 218 -7.18 -45.92 -13.15
C GLU A 218 -8.61 -46.41 -13.43
N VAL A 219 -9.53 -45.50 -13.72
CA VAL A 219 -10.92 -45.83 -14.09
C VAL A 219 -10.97 -46.58 -15.42
N ASP A 220 -10.21 -46.16 -16.43
CA ASP A 220 -10.13 -46.83 -17.73
C ASP A 220 -9.55 -48.24 -17.58
N GLN A 221 -8.49 -48.40 -16.79
CA GLN A 221 -7.87 -49.69 -16.51
C GLN A 221 -8.82 -50.62 -15.75
N ALA A 222 -9.55 -50.11 -14.76
CA ALA A 222 -10.58 -50.86 -14.04
C ALA A 222 -11.74 -51.25 -14.95
N SER A 223 -12.17 -50.35 -15.85
CA SER A 223 -13.20 -50.63 -16.85
C SER A 223 -12.78 -51.75 -17.80
N LEU A 224 -11.55 -51.70 -18.33
CA LEU A 224 -11.01 -52.76 -19.19
C LEU A 224 -10.90 -54.10 -18.45
N ALA A 225 -10.44 -54.10 -17.20
CA ALA A 225 -10.37 -55.30 -16.37
C ALA A 225 -11.77 -55.88 -16.03
N ALA A 226 -12.77 -55.01 -15.87
CA ALA A 226 -14.16 -55.45 -15.68
C ALA A 226 -14.73 -56.10 -16.94
N ILE A 227 -14.50 -55.51 -18.11
CA ILE A 227 -14.92 -56.06 -19.40
C ILE A 227 -14.23 -57.40 -19.69
N SER A 228 -12.96 -57.55 -19.34
CA SER A 228 -12.20 -58.79 -19.52
C SER A 228 -12.48 -59.86 -18.45
N GLN A 229 -13.37 -59.59 -17.49
CA GLN A 229 -13.66 -60.45 -16.33
C GLN A 229 -12.43 -60.74 -15.45
N GLN A 230 -11.46 -59.84 -15.44
CA GLN A 230 -10.23 -59.93 -14.65
C GLN A 230 -10.23 -59.00 -13.43
N LEU A 231 -11.32 -58.25 -13.21
CA LEU A 231 -11.45 -57.40 -12.03
C LEU A 231 -11.66 -58.27 -10.79
N ALA A 232 -10.66 -58.32 -9.92
CA ALA A 232 -10.75 -59.07 -8.66
C ALA A 232 -11.78 -58.42 -7.73
N PRO A 233 -12.71 -59.19 -7.12
CA PRO A 233 -13.58 -58.68 -6.07
C PRO A 233 -12.74 -58.19 -4.89
N GLN A 234 -12.94 -56.95 -4.45
CA GLN A 234 -12.23 -56.41 -3.30
C GLN A 234 -12.85 -57.00 -2.01
N GLU A 235 -12.10 -57.81 -1.26
CA GLU A 235 -12.62 -58.65 -0.16
C GLU A 235 -12.93 -57.91 1.15
N ASP A 236 -12.67 -56.60 1.26
CA ASP A 236 -12.52 -55.93 2.58
C ASP A 236 -13.53 -54.81 2.90
N MET A 237 -14.55 -54.57 2.06
CA MET A 237 -15.58 -53.54 2.36
C MET A 237 -17.00 -54.09 2.28
N SER A 238 -17.76 -53.90 3.37
CA SER A 238 -19.17 -54.28 3.49
C SER A 238 -19.98 -53.69 2.32
N GLN A 239 -20.41 -54.57 1.42
CA GLN A 239 -20.65 -54.29 0.01
C GLN A 239 -21.85 -53.36 -0.30
N GLU A 240 -22.72 -53.04 0.66
CA GLU A 240 -23.96 -52.28 0.38
C GLU A 240 -24.05 -50.87 0.99
N MET A 241 -23.33 -50.54 2.09
CA MET A 241 -23.44 -49.21 2.72
C MET A 241 -22.18 -48.34 2.65
N GLY A 242 -21.00 -48.93 2.46
CA GLY A 242 -19.73 -48.18 2.47
C GLY A 242 -19.51 -47.35 1.20
N TRP A 243 -19.73 -47.96 0.03
CA TRP A 243 -19.49 -47.30 -1.27
C TRP A 243 -20.45 -46.14 -1.53
N GLY A 244 -21.75 -46.35 -1.30
CA GLY A 244 -22.76 -45.30 -1.49
C GLY A 244 -22.53 -44.08 -0.59
N HIS A 245 -22.18 -44.30 0.67
CA HIS A 245 -21.91 -43.21 1.61
C HIS A 245 -20.57 -42.52 1.34
N ALA A 246 -19.52 -43.26 0.96
CA ALA A 246 -18.23 -42.69 0.59
C ALA A 246 -18.33 -41.83 -0.68
N VAL A 247 -19.03 -42.30 -1.71
CA VAL A 247 -19.25 -41.53 -2.95
C VAL A 247 -20.13 -40.30 -2.69
N ALA A 248 -21.18 -40.43 -1.89
CA ALA A 248 -22.06 -39.31 -1.51
C ALA A 248 -21.34 -38.25 -0.64
N SER A 249 -20.49 -38.66 0.30
CA SER A 249 -19.69 -37.75 1.13
C SER A 249 -18.63 -37.01 0.31
N SER A 250 -18.00 -37.70 -0.65
CA SER A 250 -16.98 -37.14 -1.54
C SER A 250 -17.58 -36.11 -2.50
N THR A 251 -18.74 -36.43 -3.07
CA THR A 251 -19.50 -35.49 -3.93
C THR A 251 -20.13 -34.35 -3.12
N GLY A 252 -20.53 -34.55 -1.87
CA GLY A 252 -21.06 -33.47 -1.02
C GLY A 252 -20.03 -32.39 -0.65
N CYS A 253 -18.76 -32.76 -0.46
CA CYS A 253 -17.69 -31.82 -0.10
C CYS A 253 -17.13 -31.03 -1.29
N ALA A 254 -17.17 -31.61 -2.50
CA ALA A 254 -16.61 -31.00 -3.71
C ALA A 254 -17.38 -29.75 -4.22
N TRP A 255 -18.62 -29.55 -3.78
CA TRP A 255 -19.53 -28.53 -4.31
C TRP A 255 -19.90 -27.41 -3.32
N SER A 256 -19.15 -27.24 -2.23
CA SER A 256 -19.39 -26.14 -1.28
C SER A 256 -18.58 -24.88 -1.67
N PRO A 257 -19.20 -23.77 -2.16
CA PRO A 257 -18.47 -22.73 -2.88
C PRO A 257 -17.65 -21.70 -2.08
N SER A 258 -17.60 -21.73 -0.74
CA SER A 258 -17.60 -20.42 -0.03
C SER A 258 -16.33 -19.92 0.69
N HIS A 259 -15.28 -20.69 0.98
CA HIS A 259 -14.23 -20.17 1.88
C HIS A 259 -12.80 -20.10 1.32
N GLY A 260 -12.28 -21.19 0.72
CA GLY A 260 -10.90 -21.21 0.20
C GLY A 260 -10.72 -20.37 -1.08
N ARG A 261 -11.68 -20.48 -2.01
CA ARG A 261 -11.60 -19.86 -3.34
C ARG A 261 -11.66 -18.33 -3.28
N GLN A 262 -12.53 -17.78 -2.44
CA GLN A 262 -12.69 -16.32 -2.30
C GLN A 262 -11.50 -15.67 -1.59
N SER A 263 -10.99 -16.29 -0.52
CA SER A 263 -9.83 -15.79 0.22
C SER A 263 -8.56 -15.80 -0.65
N PHE A 264 -8.38 -16.85 -1.45
CA PHE A 264 -7.27 -16.96 -2.39
C PHE A 264 -7.34 -15.92 -3.52
N MET A 265 -8.52 -15.75 -4.13
CA MET A 265 -8.74 -14.73 -5.16
C MET A 265 -8.48 -13.31 -4.64
N ASN A 266 -8.91 -13.01 -3.40
CA ASN A 266 -8.67 -11.71 -2.79
C ASN A 266 -7.18 -11.45 -2.51
N PHE A 267 -6.43 -12.46 -2.05
CA PHE A 267 -4.98 -12.36 -1.84
C PHE A 267 -4.22 -12.19 -3.16
N SER A 268 -4.56 -13.00 -4.18
CA SER A 268 -3.96 -12.94 -5.52
C SER A 268 -4.17 -11.56 -6.16
N ASN A 269 -5.39 -11.03 -6.10
CA ASN A 269 -5.71 -9.69 -6.62
C ASN A 269 -4.98 -8.57 -5.87
N ALA A 270 -4.82 -8.68 -4.55
CA ALA A 270 -4.09 -7.69 -3.77
C ALA A 270 -2.58 -7.67 -4.13
N LEU A 271 -1.97 -8.84 -4.28
CA LEU A 271 -0.56 -8.97 -4.68
C LEU A 271 -0.34 -8.45 -6.11
N HIS A 272 -1.22 -8.80 -7.04
CA HIS A 272 -1.17 -8.34 -8.43
C HIS A 272 -1.25 -6.81 -8.54
N ASN A 273 -2.17 -6.18 -7.80
CA ASN A 273 -2.32 -4.72 -7.80
C ASN A 273 -1.12 -3.99 -7.19
N GLN A 274 -0.51 -4.52 -6.13
CA GLN A 274 0.72 -3.95 -5.57
C GLN A 274 1.90 -4.05 -6.55
N MET A 275 2.02 -5.18 -7.26
CA MET A 275 3.09 -5.39 -8.23
C MET A 275 2.95 -4.51 -9.47
N ILE A 276 1.74 -4.34 -10.00
CA ILE A 276 1.48 -3.40 -11.11
C ILE A 276 1.93 -1.99 -10.71
N THR A 277 1.55 -1.54 -9.51
CA THR A 277 1.90 -0.21 -9.02
C THR A 277 3.42 -0.01 -8.94
N ALA A 278 4.14 -0.99 -8.36
CA ALA A 278 5.60 -0.95 -8.26
C ALA A 278 6.29 -0.97 -9.63
N VAL A 279 5.79 -1.75 -10.59
CA VAL A 279 6.33 -1.78 -11.97
C VAL A 279 6.08 -0.45 -12.69
N GLN A 280 4.91 0.16 -12.50
CA GLN A 280 4.57 1.44 -13.10
C GLN A 280 5.46 2.58 -12.55
N GLU A 281 5.70 2.60 -11.24
CA GLU A 281 6.59 3.58 -10.60
C GLU A 281 8.04 3.44 -11.10
N ILE A 282 8.54 2.21 -11.26
CA ILE A 282 9.87 1.95 -11.80
C ILE A 282 9.95 2.38 -13.28
N SER A 283 8.92 2.11 -14.08
CA SER A 283 8.88 2.54 -15.49
C SER A 283 8.92 4.06 -15.63
N ASN A 284 8.17 4.78 -14.80
CA ASN A 284 8.12 6.25 -14.78
C ASN A 284 9.46 6.89 -14.38
N LEU A 285 10.30 6.18 -13.62
CA LEU A 285 11.65 6.62 -13.26
C LEU A 285 12.68 6.35 -14.36
N ILE A 286 12.45 5.34 -15.21
CA ILE A 286 13.38 4.90 -16.25
C ILE A 286 13.17 5.67 -17.57
N GLU A 287 11.93 5.98 -17.95
CA GLU A 287 11.61 6.71 -19.18
C GLU A 287 12.37 8.03 -19.35
N PRO A 288 12.44 8.93 -18.34
CA PRO A 288 13.18 10.18 -18.46
C PRO A 288 14.68 9.95 -18.64
N MET A 289 15.24 8.93 -17.97
CA MET A 289 16.66 8.59 -18.04
C MET A 289 17.05 8.02 -19.41
N ALA A 290 16.17 7.22 -20.01
CA ALA A 290 16.38 6.67 -21.35
C ALA A 290 16.34 7.76 -22.44
N SER A 291 15.42 8.73 -22.33
CA SER A 291 15.37 9.88 -23.24
C SER A 291 16.60 10.79 -23.12
N THR A 292 17.15 10.97 -21.92
CA THR A 292 18.40 11.74 -21.74
C THR A 292 19.66 11.04 -22.25
N ALA A 293 19.63 9.71 -22.41
CA ALA A 293 20.75 8.94 -22.95
C ALA A 293 20.76 8.87 -24.49
N GLN A 294 19.66 9.29 -25.15
CA GLN A 294 19.53 9.34 -26.61
C GLN A 294 19.75 10.74 -27.22
N ALA A 295 19.94 11.77 -26.37
CA ALA A 295 20.30 13.13 -26.78
C ALA A 295 21.81 13.38 -26.63
#